data_AF-A0A7X6Q7E1-F1
#
_entry.id   AF-A0A7X6Q7E1-F1
#
_cell.length_a   1.000
_cell.length_b   1.000
_cell.length_c   1.000
_cell.angle_alpha   90.00
_cell.angle_beta   90.00
_cell.angle_gamma   90.00
#
_symmetry.space_group_name_H-M   'P 1'
#
loop_
_entity.id
_entity.type
_entity.pdbx_description
1 polymer ?
#
loop_
_entity_poly.entity_id
_entity_poly.type
_entity_poly.pdbx_seq_one_letter_code
_entity_poly.pdbx_strand_id
1 'polypeptide(L)'
;MLENLDINDLPPLGTKLIEMGAKIVALKSGVKGFYLKTASKEVLSKMGNCQVGDLDNWANRELHEESFNADPVLSATGSGDSSIAGLLSSLVRGHTIEHSIKFACAVGGLNVQAYDAISGIKNWEETKALIENGWQKNRLEVSGSYWRYDEAGEVWIGREDSQR
;
A
#
# COMPACT_ATOMS: atom_id res chain seq x y z
N MET A 1 15.77 10.57 7.28
CA MET A 1 15.67 9.15 7.71
C MET A 1 15.20 8.24 6.56
N LEU A 2 14.15 8.58 5.81
CA LEU A 2 13.67 7.77 4.67
C LEU A 2 14.44 7.96 3.34
N GLU A 3 15.31 8.98 3.25
CA GLU A 3 16.07 9.29 2.03
C GLU A 3 16.94 8.12 1.54
N ASN A 4 17.46 7.33 2.47
CA ASN A 4 18.34 6.20 2.19
C ASN A 4 17.62 4.84 2.17
N LEU A 5 16.29 4.81 2.30
CA LEU A 5 15.55 3.56 2.22
C LEU A 5 15.45 3.13 0.75
N ASP A 6 16.09 2.02 0.41
CA ASP A 6 15.84 1.28 -0.83
C ASP A 6 14.67 0.32 -0.59
N ILE A 7 13.70 0.31 -1.50
CA ILE A 7 12.57 -0.63 -1.40
C ILE A 7 13.01 -2.09 -1.58
N ASN A 8 14.21 -2.34 -2.12
CA ASN A 8 14.86 -3.64 -2.15
C ASN A 8 15.20 -4.21 -0.75
N ASP A 9 15.19 -3.38 0.30
CA ASP A 9 15.38 -3.83 1.68
C ASP A 9 14.09 -4.36 2.34
N LEU A 10 12.93 -4.09 1.72
CA LEU A 10 11.62 -4.47 2.28
C LEU A 10 11.27 -5.96 2.14
N PRO A 11 11.60 -6.66 1.03
CA PRO A 11 11.26 -8.08 0.88
C PRO A 11 11.81 -9.00 1.96
N PRO A 12 13.09 -8.92 2.37
CA PRO A 12 13.61 -9.75 3.48
C PRO A 12 12.85 -9.51 4.79
N LEU A 13 12.50 -8.26 5.08
CA LEU A 13 11.70 -7.91 6.27
C LEU A 13 10.27 -8.45 6.16
N GLY A 14 9.64 -8.31 5.00
CA GLY A 14 8.29 -8.84 4.75
C GLY A 14 8.24 -10.35 4.90
N THR A 15 9.20 -11.07 4.32
CA THR A 15 9.32 -12.53 4.46
C THR A 15 9.48 -12.93 5.93
N LYS A 16 10.39 -12.29 6.67
CA LYS A 16 10.59 -12.57 8.09
C LYS A 16 9.31 -12.36 8.90
N LEU A 17 8.54 -11.32 8.63
CA LEU A 17 7.28 -11.04 9.33
C LEU A 17 6.18 -12.07 9.00
N ILE A 18 6.11 -12.55 7.76
CA ILE A 18 5.22 -13.67 7.37
C ILE A 18 5.64 -14.96 8.10
N GLU A 19 6.94 -15.28 8.14
CA GLU A 19 7.49 -16.44 8.85
C GLU A 19 7.21 -16.39 10.37
N MET A 20 7.16 -15.19 10.95
CA MET A 20 6.76 -14.97 12.34
C MET A 20 5.25 -15.14 12.59
N GLY A 21 4.45 -15.40 11.55
CA GLY A 21 3.03 -15.71 11.63
C GLY A 21 2.08 -14.57 11.20
N ALA A 22 2.60 -13.45 10.71
CA ALA A 22 1.74 -12.44 10.09
C ALA A 22 1.08 -13.01 8.82
N LYS A 23 -0.20 -12.68 8.62
CA LYS A 23 -0.95 -13.12 7.43
C LYS A 23 -0.87 -12.09 6.30
N ILE A 24 -0.86 -10.81 6.67
CA ILE A 24 -0.71 -9.66 5.80
C ILE A 24 0.29 -8.74 6.50
N VAL A 25 1.35 -8.36 5.79
CA VAL A 25 2.38 -7.43 6.25
C VAL A 25 2.25 -6.17 5.41
N ALA A 26 2.08 -5.03 6.07
CA ALA A 26 1.90 -3.72 5.45
C ALA A 26 2.93 -2.76 6.06
N LEU A 27 3.79 -2.17 5.24
CA LEU A 27 4.87 -1.28 5.67
C LEU A 27 4.76 0.07 4.96
N LYS A 28 4.44 1.12 5.71
CA LYS A 28 4.41 2.50 5.18
C LYS A 28 5.81 3.09 5.21
N SER A 29 6.25 3.63 4.08
CA SER A 29 7.60 4.19 3.90
C SER A 29 7.59 5.68 3.52
N GLY A 30 6.64 6.45 4.05
CA GLY A 30 6.52 7.89 3.76
C GLY A 30 6.45 8.19 2.26
N VAL A 31 7.29 9.10 1.74
CA VAL A 31 7.33 9.42 0.30
C VAL A 31 7.69 8.22 -0.58
N LYS A 32 8.40 7.22 -0.04
CA LYS A 32 8.73 5.99 -0.77
C LYS A 32 7.52 5.07 -0.97
N GLY A 33 6.34 5.42 -0.44
CA GLY A 33 5.10 4.70 -0.74
C GLY A 33 4.73 3.68 0.34
N PHE A 34 4.26 2.51 -0.09
CA PHE A 34 3.64 1.50 0.76
C PHE A 34 3.93 0.10 0.23
N TYR A 35 4.54 -0.75 1.05
CA TYR A 35 4.83 -2.14 0.73
C TYR A 35 3.80 -3.07 1.37
N LEU A 36 3.42 -4.13 0.67
CA LEU A 36 2.49 -5.12 1.15
C LEU A 36 2.91 -6.54 0.73
N LYS A 37 2.97 -7.47 1.69
CA LYS A 37 3.19 -8.90 1.43
C LYS A 37 2.12 -9.75 2.12
N THR A 38 1.66 -10.80 1.48
CA THR A 38 0.63 -11.69 2.03
C THR A 38 1.08 -13.14 2.08
N ALA A 39 0.52 -13.87 3.04
CA ALA A 39 0.69 -15.30 3.18
C ALA A 39 -0.11 -16.07 2.10
N SER A 40 0.00 -17.41 2.13
CA SER A 40 -0.71 -18.28 1.20
C SER A 40 -2.22 -18.26 1.38
N LYS A 41 -2.93 -18.75 0.37
CA LYS A 41 -4.39 -18.89 0.37
C LYS A 41 -4.89 -19.68 1.57
N GLU A 42 -4.19 -20.75 1.94
CA GLU A 42 -4.52 -21.62 3.08
C GLU A 42 -4.36 -20.91 4.44
N VAL A 43 -3.47 -19.92 4.53
CA VAL A 43 -3.27 -19.12 5.73
C VAL A 43 -4.30 -18.00 5.81
N LEU A 44 -4.56 -17.32 4.69
CA LEU A 44 -5.56 -16.25 4.58
C LEU A 44 -6.98 -16.79 4.78
N SER A 45 -7.28 -18.01 4.33
CA SER A 45 -8.59 -18.64 4.52
C SER A 45 -8.94 -18.89 6.00
N LYS A 46 -7.94 -18.85 6.89
CA LYS A 46 -8.09 -18.96 8.35
C LYS A 46 -8.20 -17.61 9.06
N MET A 47 -8.33 -16.50 8.34
CA MET A 47 -8.63 -15.19 8.94
C MET A 47 -10.03 -15.20 9.57
N GLY A 48 -10.22 -14.37 10.60
CA GLY A 48 -11.54 -14.18 11.23
C GLY A 48 -12.41 -13.18 10.46
N ASN A 49 -13.22 -12.40 11.17
CA ASN A 49 -14.21 -11.47 10.59
C ASN A 49 -13.66 -10.37 9.65
N CYS A 50 -12.34 -10.20 9.58
CA CYS A 50 -11.67 -9.27 8.66
C CYS A 50 -10.91 -10.05 7.57
N GLN A 51 -11.48 -11.16 7.10
CA GLN A 51 -10.95 -11.92 5.98
C GLN A 51 -10.98 -11.07 4.70
N VAL A 52 -9.94 -11.23 3.88
CA VAL A 52 -9.85 -10.61 2.57
C VAL A 52 -10.98 -11.08 1.65
N GLY A 53 -11.45 -10.22 0.75
CA GLY A 53 -12.58 -10.53 -0.12
C GLY A 53 -12.30 -11.69 -1.10
N ASP A 54 -11.38 -11.46 -2.04
CA ASP A 54 -10.96 -12.49 -3.00
C ASP A 54 -9.63 -13.12 -2.55
N LEU A 55 -9.71 -14.36 -2.05
CA LEU A 55 -8.55 -15.11 -1.61
C LEU A 55 -7.53 -15.38 -2.72
N ASP A 56 -7.96 -15.52 -3.98
CA ASP A 56 -7.07 -15.74 -5.12
C ASP A 56 -6.34 -14.46 -5.53
N ASN A 57 -7.01 -13.31 -5.43
CA ASN A 57 -6.35 -12.02 -5.59
C ASN A 57 -5.36 -11.72 -4.46
N TRP A 58 -5.67 -12.09 -3.22
CA TRP A 58 -4.85 -11.70 -2.07
C TRP A 58 -3.76 -12.69 -1.68
N ALA A 59 -3.78 -13.94 -2.12
CA ALA A 59 -2.80 -14.95 -1.72
C ALA A 59 -1.44 -14.78 -2.38
N ASN A 60 -0.35 -15.00 -1.60
CA ASN A 60 1.04 -14.99 -2.09
C ASN A 60 1.36 -13.77 -2.96
N ARG A 61 0.99 -12.58 -2.46
CA ARG A 61 1.23 -11.31 -3.12
C ARG A 61 2.40 -10.58 -2.47
N GLU A 62 3.10 -9.80 -3.27
CA GLU A 62 4.18 -8.90 -2.87
C GLU A 62 4.15 -7.67 -3.77
N LEU A 63 3.63 -6.57 -3.24
CA LEU A 63 3.37 -5.34 -3.97
C LEU A 63 4.04 -4.15 -3.29
N HIS A 64 4.41 -3.17 -4.09
CA HIS A 64 4.84 -1.87 -3.61
C HIS A 64 4.18 -0.75 -4.40
N GLU A 65 3.41 0.08 -3.71
CA GLU A 65 2.69 1.21 -4.28
C GLU A 65 3.45 2.50 -4.02
N GLU A 66 3.58 3.33 -5.04
CA GLU A 66 4.21 4.64 -4.90
C GLU A 66 3.30 5.62 -4.15
N SER A 67 3.87 6.62 -3.49
CA SER A 67 3.05 7.65 -2.85
C SER A 67 2.49 8.62 -3.90
N PHE A 68 1.35 9.24 -3.60
CA PHE A 68 0.84 10.35 -4.41
C PHE A 68 1.63 11.64 -4.12
N ASN A 69 1.85 12.46 -5.14
CA ASN A 69 2.40 13.80 -4.97
C ASN A 69 1.36 14.66 -4.24
N ALA A 70 1.70 15.06 -3.01
CA ALA A 70 0.81 15.77 -2.10
C ALA A 70 1.34 17.18 -1.80
N ASP A 71 1.97 17.82 -2.78
CA ASP A 71 2.53 19.15 -2.60
C ASP A 71 1.42 20.23 -2.52
N PRO A 72 1.47 21.15 -1.54
CA PRO A 72 2.45 21.24 -0.47
C PRO A 72 2.18 20.27 0.69
N VAL A 73 3.24 19.64 1.21
CA VAL A 73 3.20 18.85 2.45
C VAL A 73 3.25 19.81 3.66
N LEU A 74 2.18 19.85 4.46
CA LEU A 74 2.05 20.73 5.63
C LEU A 74 2.43 20.05 6.95
N SER A 75 2.05 18.79 7.14
CA SER A 75 2.32 18.01 8.35
C SER A 75 2.30 16.52 8.04
N ALA A 76 3.19 15.72 8.65
CA ALA A 76 3.15 14.26 8.51
C ALA A 76 2.35 13.58 9.63
N THR A 77 1.80 14.35 10.57
CA THR A 77 1.12 13.84 11.76
C THR A 77 -0.15 13.08 11.37
N GLY A 78 -0.22 11.81 11.75
CA GLY A 78 -1.35 10.93 11.45
C GLY A 78 -1.36 10.35 10.03
N SER A 79 -0.36 10.62 9.20
CA SER A 79 -0.28 10.09 7.84
C SER A 79 -0.16 8.55 7.81
N GLY A 80 0.51 7.98 8.80
CA GLY A 80 0.59 6.53 9.02
C GLY A 80 -0.79 5.94 9.33
N ASP A 81 -1.46 6.47 10.36
CA ASP A 81 -2.80 6.03 10.77
C ASP A 81 -3.80 6.15 9.61
N SER A 82 -3.75 7.27 8.89
CA SER A 82 -4.58 7.54 7.71
C SER A 82 -4.33 6.52 6.60
N SER A 83 -3.07 6.16 6.35
CA SER A 83 -2.73 5.14 5.34
C SER A 83 -3.27 3.76 5.73
N ILE A 84 -3.11 3.37 7.00
CA ILE A 84 -3.65 2.09 7.50
C ILE A 84 -5.19 2.10 7.48
N ALA A 85 -5.82 3.21 7.84
CA ALA A 85 -7.27 3.37 7.75
C ALA A 85 -7.75 3.23 6.29
N GLY A 86 -7.03 3.80 5.32
CA GLY A 86 -7.30 3.62 3.89
C GLY A 86 -7.21 2.16 3.45
N LEU A 87 -6.13 1.46 3.83
CA LEU A 87 -5.93 0.04 3.55
C LEU A 87 -7.08 -0.81 4.12
N LEU A 88 -7.37 -0.66 5.41
CA LEU A 88 -8.40 -1.43 6.10
C LEU A 88 -9.80 -1.11 5.56
N SER A 89 -10.08 0.17 5.28
CA SER A 89 -11.37 0.60 4.70
C SER A 89 -11.62 -0.05 3.34
N SER A 90 -10.57 -0.22 2.54
CA SER A 90 -10.63 -0.88 1.24
C SER A 90 -10.81 -2.39 1.37
N LEU A 91 -10.05 -3.02 2.28
CA LEU A 91 -10.14 -4.44 2.58
C LEU A 91 -11.55 -4.83 3.02
N VAL A 92 -12.15 -4.12 3.98
CA VAL A 92 -13.51 -4.45 4.48
C VAL A 92 -14.62 -4.20 3.47
N ARG A 93 -14.35 -3.44 2.42
CA ARG A 93 -15.25 -3.25 1.27
C ARG A 93 -15.09 -4.33 0.20
N GLY A 94 -14.18 -5.29 0.41
CA GLY A 94 -13.95 -6.41 -0.51
C GLY A 94 -13.18 -6.04 -1.76
N HIS A 95 -12.42 -4.94 -1.75
CA HIS A 95 -11.60 -4.54 -2.89
C HIS A 95 -10.37 -5.43 -3.07
N THR A 96 -9.79 -5.36 -4.27
CA THR A 96 -8.54 -6.05 -4.58
C THR A 96 -7.39 -5.47 -3.78
N ILE A 97 -6.31 -6.23 -3.67
CA ILE A 97 -5.10 -5.82 -2.96
C ILE A 97 -4.43 -4.60 -3.62
N GLU A 98 -4.43 -4.52 -4.96
CA GLU A 98 -3.89 -3.39 -5.73
C GLU A 98 -4.69 -2.11 -5.46
N HIS A 99 -6.02 -2.22 -5.43
CA HIS A 99 -6.86 -1.08 -5.08
C HIS A 99 -6.64 -0.68 -3.62
N SER A 100 -6.50 -1.65 -2.71
CA SER A 100 -6.32 -1.41 -1.28
C SER A 100 -5.01 -0.71 -0.95
N ILE A 101 -3.91 -1.10 -1.57
CA ILE A 101 -2.60 -0.46 -1.38
C ILE A 101 -2.56 0.95 -2.00
N LYS A 102 -3.20 1.15 -3.17
CA LYS A 102 -3.37 2.46 -3.80
C LYS A 102 -4.19 3.40 -2.92
N PHE A 103 -5.29 2.92 -2.34
CA PHE A 103 -6.12 3.71 -1.44
C PHE A 103 -5.38 4.08 -0.15
N ALA A 104 -4.55 3.18 0.39
CA ALA A 104 -3.68 3.47 1.53
C ALA A 104 -2.74 4.65 1.25
N CYS A 105 -2.07 4.65 0.09
CA CYS A 105 -1.23 5.77 -0.33
C CYS A 105 -2.02 7.08 -0.52
N ALA A 106 -3.22 7.01 -1.11
CA ALA A 106 -4.05 8.21 -1.35
C ALA A 106 -4.51 8.86 -0.04
N VAL A 107 -5.04 8.08 0.90
CA VAL A 107 -5.52 8.62 2.18
C VAL A 107 -4.36 9.18 3.02
N GLY A 108 -3.19 8.53 2.97
CA GLY A 108 -1.96 9.08 3.55
C GLY A 108 -1.54 10.41 2.89
N GLY A 109 -1.60 10.50 1.57
CA GLY A 109 -1.28 11.72 0.81
C GLY A 109 -2.28 12.87 1.04
N LEU A 110 -3.54 12.56 1.31
CA LEU A 110 -4.56 13.56 1.67
C LEU A 110 -4.32 14.12 3.08
N ASN A 111 -3.98 13.28 4.04
CA ASN A 111 -3.68 13.70 5.41
C ASN A 111 -2.56 14.76 5.44
N VAL A 112 -1.49 14.56 4.67
CA VAL A 112 -0.33 15.45 4.77
C VAL A 112 -0.53 16.86 4.23
N GLN A 113 -1.64 17.10 3.52
CA GLN A 113 -2.01 18.41 2.97
C GLN A 113 -2.73 19.30 4.01
N ALA A 114 -2.85 18.85 5.25
CA ALA A 114 -3.41 19.62 6.36
C ALA A 114 -2.43 19.65 7.56
N TYR A 115 -2.59 20.61 8.47
CA TYR A 115 -1.77 20.69 9.68
C TYR A 115 -2.17 19.66 10.74
N ASP A 116 -3.46 19.34 10.82
CA ASP A 116 -4.01 18.33 11.72
C ASP A 116 -4.16 16.96 11.04
N ALA A 117 -4.47 15.93 11.84
CA ALA A 117 -4.47 14.55 11.39
C ALA A 117 -5.70 14.12 10.56
N ILE A 118 -6.74 14.95 10.44
CA ILE A 118 -8.04 14.49 9.90
C ILE A 118 -8.66 15.40 8.84
N SER A 119 -8.43 16.71 8.89
CA SER A 119 -9.14 17.67 8.03
C SER A 119 -8.77 17.57 6.54
N GLY A 120 -7.59 17.04 6.24
CA GLY A 120 -7.15 16.76 4.86
C GLY A 120 -7.85 15.55 4.23
N ILE A 121 -8.35 14.61 5.04
CA ILE A 121 -8.95 13.36 4.58
C ILE A 121 -10.28 13.64 3.88
N LYS A 122 -10.48 13.02 2.72
CA LYS A 122 -11.70 13.09 1.92
C LYS A 122 -12.59 11.88 2.17
N ASN A 123 -13.85 11.97 1.75
CA ASN A 123 -14.71 10.79 1.79
C ASN A 123 -14.27 9.76 0.74
N TRP A 124 -14.90 8.59 0.77
CA TRP A 124 -14.53 7.46 -0.09
C TRP A 124 -14.61 7.80 -1.58
N GLU A 125 -15.73 8.36 -2.03
CA GLU A 125 -15.97 8.68 -3.44
C GLU A 125 -15.07 9.80 -3.94
N GLU A 126 -14.83 10.82 -3.12
CA GLU A 126 -13.89 11.90 -3.44
C GLU A 126 -12.45 11.37 -3.59
N THR A 127 -12.02 10.52 -2.66
CA THR A 127 -10.67 9.92 -2.71
C THR A 127 -10.51 9.06 -3.95
N LYS A 128 -11.52 8.23 -4.24
CA LYS A 128 -11.55 7.40 -5.45
C LYS A 128 -11.49 8.25 -6.72
N ALA A 129 -12.29 9.31 -6.80
CA ALA A 129 -12.30 10.20 -7.95
C ALA A 129 -10.94 10.89 -8.17
N LEU A 130 -10.22 11.26 -7.11
CA LEU A 130 -8.86 11.80 -7.25
C LEU A 130 -7.91 10.78 -7.90
N ILE A 131 -7.95 9.54 -7.43
CA ILE A 131 -7.13 8.45 -7.99
C ILE A 131 -7.47 8.23 -9.48
N GLU A 132 -8.76 8.12 -9.81
CA GLU A 132 -9.23 7.85 -11.17
C GLU A 132 -8.98 9.00 -12.14
N ASN A 133 -8.91 10.24 -11.64
CA ASN A 133 -8.55 11.42 -12.42
C ASN A 133 -7.03 11.59 -12.61
N GLY A 134 -6.22 10.57 -12.30
CA GLY A 134 -4.79 10.56 -12.58
C GLY A 134 -3.97 11.42 -11.62
N TRP A 135 -4.32 11.38 -10.32
CA TRP A 135 -3.50 12.02 -9.29
C TRP A 135 -2.05 11.52 -9.39
N GLN A 136 -1.14 12.46 -9.66
CA GLN A 136 0.26 12.18 -9.94
C GLN A 136 0.95 11.47 -8.77
N LYS A 137 1.81 10.49 -9.11
CA LYS A 137 2.61 9.72 -8.14
C LYS A 137 4.05 10.22 -8.08
N ASN A 138 4.67 10.08 -6.92
CA ASN A 138 6.10 10.27 -6.73
C ASN A 138 6.82 9.02 -7.26
N ARG A 139 7.18 9.04 -8.55
CA ARG A 139 7.84 7.92 -9.23
C ARG A 139 9.11 7.49 -8.50
N LEU A 140 9.27 6.18 -8.34
CA LEU A 140 10.45 5.59 -7.72
C LEU A 140 11.47 5.20 -8.78
N GLU A 141 12.73 5.50 -8.50
CA GLU A 141 13.86 4.88 -9.17
C GLU A 141 14.21 3.59 -8.42
N VAL A 142 13.94 2.45 -9.05
CA VAL A 142 14.16 1.12 -8.46
C VAL A 142 15.31 0.45 -9.19
N SER A 143 16.33 0.04 -8.42
CA SER A 143 17.51 -0.64 -8.97
C SER A 143 17.30 -2.17 -9.00
N GLY A 144 18.00 -2.84 -9.90
CA GLY A 144 17.99 -4.30 -10.01
C GLY A 144 16.77 -4.86 -10.73
N SER A 145 16.51 -6.17 -10.52
CA SER A 145 15.47 -6.92 -11.22
C SER A 145 14.45 -7.59 -10.28
N TYR A 146 14.48 -7.24 -8.99
CA TYR A 146 13.55 -7.81 -8.02
C TYR A 146 12.13 -7.32 -8.28
N TRP A 147 11.99 -6.03 -8.56
CA TRP A 147 10.71 -5.38 -8.81
C TRP A 147 10.46 -5.24 -10.32
N ARG A 148 9.24 -5.56 -10.75
CA ARG A 148 8.72 -5.24 -12.08
C ARG A 148 7.61 -4.22 -11.92
N TYR A 149 7.67 -3.10 -12.63
CA TYR A 149 6.53 -2.18 -12.67
C TYR A 149 5.43 -2.77 -13.55
N ASP A 150 4.21 -2.80 -13.03
CA ASP A 150 3.02 -3.19 -13.78
C ASP A 150 2.26 -1.95 -14.22
N GLU A 151 2.28 -1.65 -15.52
CA GLU A 151 1.65 -0.46 -16.08
C GLU A 151 0.12 -0.48 -15.93
N ALA A 152 -0.51 -1.67 -15.94
CA ALA A 152 -1.95 -1.80 -15.86
C ALA A 152 -2.47 -1.52 -14.44
N GLY A 153 -1.84 -2.11 -13.42
CA GLY A 153 -2.15 -1.84 -12.01
C GLY A 153 -1.54 -0.54 -11.49
N GLU A 154 -0.55 0.01 -12.20
CA GLU A 154 0.32 1.11 -11.80
C GLU A 154 1.03 0.86 -10.45
N VAL A 155 1.53 -0.36 -10.27
CA VAL A 155 2.10 -0.84 -9.00
C VAL A 155 3.37 -1.64 -9.27
N TRP A 156 4.31 -1.66 -8.33
CA TRP A 156 5.47 -2.54 -8.40
C TRP A 156 5.12 -3.93 -7.89
N ILE A 157 5.48 -4.96 -8.66
CA ILE A 157 5.29 -6.37 -8.33
C ILE A 157 6.64 -6.98 -7.97
N GLY A 158 6.70 -7.61 -6.80
CA GLY A 158 7.89 -8.29 -6.29
C GLY A 158 8.15 -9.60 -7.03
N ARG A 159 9.42 -10.04 -7.02
CA ARG A 159 9.85 -11.25 -7.75
C ARG A 159 9.10 -12.50 -7.32
N GLU A 160 8.73 -12.58 -6.05
CA GLU A 160 8.06 -13.71 -5.42
C GLU A 160 6.53 -13.58 -5.42
N ASP A 161 5.97 -12.55 -6.09
CA ASP A 161 4.53 -12.41 -6.26
C ASP A 161 3.99 -13.49 -7.21
N SER A 162 2.88 -14.12 -6.82
CA SER A 162 2.25 -15.21 -7.57
C SER A 162 1.56 -14.80 -8.87
N GLN A 163 1.31 -13.51 -9.08
CA GLN A 163 0.65 -12.94 -10.26
C GLN A 163 1.62 -12.14 -11.15
N ARG A 164 2.93 -12.37 -10.99
CA ARG A 164 3.98 -11.69 -11.73
C ARG A 164 3.96 -11.94 -13.25
#